data_AF-A0A929FMV0-F1
#
_entry.id   AF-A0A929FMV0-F1
#
_cell.length_a   1.000
_cell.length_b   1.000
_cell.length_c   1.000
_cell.angle_alpha   90.00
_cell.angle_beta   90.00
_cell.angle_gamma   90.00
#
_symmetry.space_group_name_H-M   'P 1'
#
loop_
_entity.id
_entity.type
_entity.pdbx_description
1 polymer ?
#
loop_
_entity_poly.entity_id
_entity_poly.type
_entity_poly.pdbx_seq_one_letter_code
_entity_poly.pdbx_strand_id
1 'polypeptide(L)'
;MGHHRFQQQSQRGGLNLEGCINLEQERISRSRSLVHTIRFTLDNDFLQNIQTARKTGCRLYVPRDLLATLRDYTLIDWENRLQSGLTFCTYYRRGESEEALMRSVISLDGDILHQIRRDCLEHPNFCQALTSAHYWLIEQLMSQLRLGAFLPLNLLLNLLSWGLALLIAALFVILFIPEFLNNPWLLIAPLLGVWLLQIGLQGLLRVFLPAFRRRLLRWMLSGLLSHKPRSTQIARRILAWFVP
;
A
#
# COMPACT_ATOMS: atom_id res chain seq x y z
N MET A 1 -26.62 -26.79 19.12
CA MET A 1 -27.41 -26.47 17.91
C MET A 1 -27.12 -25.03 17.51
N GLY A 2 -26.28 -24.80 16.50
CA GLY A 2 -25.87 -23.44 16.11
C GLY A 2 -25.14 -23.36 14.77
N HIS A 3 -25.45 -24.26 13.83
CA HIS A 3 -24.67 -24.43 12.59
C HIS A 3 -25.22 -23.72 11.34
N HIS A 4 -26.20 -22.81 11.46
CA HIS A 4 -26.89 -22.25 10.28
C HIS A 4 -26.68 -20.76 9.98
N ARG A 5 -25.70 -20.06 10.56
CA ARG A 5 -25.49 -18.62 10.26
C ARG A 5 -24.33 -18.24 9.34
N PHE A 6 -23.50 -19.18 8.87
CA PHE A 6 -22.36 -18.85 8.01
C PHE A 6 -22.62 -18.85 6.49
N GLN A 7 -23.84 -19.16 6.04
CA GLN A 7 -24.11 -19.37 4.61
C GLN A 7 -24.83 -18.24 3.85
N GLN A 8 -25.15 -17.10 4.47
CA GLN A 8 -25.99 -16.09 3.80
C GLN A 8 -25.33 -14.77 3.41
N GLN A 9 -23.99 -14.68 3.40
CA GLN A 9 -23.30 -13.44 3.02
C GLN A 9 -22.32 -13.60 1.83
N SER A 10 -22.63 -14.51 0.91
CA SER A 10 -21.92 -14.69 -0.36
C SER A 10 -22.74 -14.19 -1.56
N GLN A 11 -23.39 -13.03 -1.44
CA GLN A 11 -24.17 -12.43 -2.55
C GLN A 11 -23.51 -11.22 -3.23
N ARG A 12 -22.23 -10.97 -2.99
CA ARG A 12 -21.43 -10.02 -3.78
C ARG A 12 -20.04 -10.57 -4.10
N GLY A 13 -19.96 -11.70 -4.82
CA GLY A 13 -18.78 -12.15 -5.58
C GLY A 13 -17.42 -12.24 -4.86
N GLY A 14 -17.39 -12.12 -3.53
CA GLY A 14 -16.17 -11.97 -2.75
C GLY A 14 -16.18 -12.88 -1.53
N LEU A 15 -15.00 -13.41 -1.20
CA LEU A 15 -14.80 -14.22 -0.01
C LEU A 15 -14.78 -13.30 1.22
N ASN A 16 -15.74 -13.44 2.14
CA ASN A 16 -15.75 -12.70 3.40
C ASN A 16 -14.79 -13.36 4.41
N LEU A 17 -13.82 -12.59 4.93
CA LEU A 17 -12.84 -13.03 5.91
C LEU A 17 -12.95 -12.33 7.27
N GLU A 18 -14.10 -11.72 7.58
CA GLU A 18 -14.33 -10.98 8.83
C GLU A 18 -14.07 -11.77 10.13
N GLY A 19 -13.83 -13.08 10.08
CA GLY A 19 -13.41 -13.90 11.23
C GLY A 19 -12.01 -14.54 11.14
N CYS A 20 -11.29 -14.36 10.03
CA CYS A 20 -10.02 -15.06 9.78
C CYS A 20 -8.80 -14.15 9.87
N ILE A 21 -8.98 -12.85 9.69
CA ILE A 21 -7.89 -11.86 9.76
C ILE A 21 -7.96 -11.18 11.11
N ASN A 22 -7.00 -11.51 11.97
CA ASN A 22 -6.80 -10.82 13.23
C ASN A 22 -5.54 -9.96 13.15
N LEU A 23 -5.61 -8.77 13.70
CA LEU A 23 -4.46 -7.89 13.84
C LEU A 23 -3.91 -8.11 15.25
N GLU A 24 -2.74 -8.75 15.31
CA GLU A 24 -2.06 -8.97 16.58
C GLU A 24 -0.90 -8.01 16.74
N GLN A 25 -0.79 -7.49 17.95
CA GLN A 25 0.24 -6.56 18.35
C GLN A 25 1.18 -7.28 19.32
N GLU A 26 2.35 -7.66 18.83
CA GLU A 26 3.32 -8.39 19.65
C GLU A 26 4.37 -7.42 20.22
N ARG A 27 4.43 -7.28 21.54
CA ARG A 27 5.49 -6.55 22.25
C ARG A 27 6.70 -7.46 22.42
N ILE A 28 7.71 -7.25 21.58
CA ILE A 28 9.03 -7.82 21.84
C ILE A 28 9.67 -7.01 22.98
N SER A 29 10.12 -7.70 24.02
CA SER A 29 10.45 -7.12 25.33
C SER A 29 11.52 -6.01 25.36
N ARG A 30 11.40 -5.19 26.42
CA ARG A 30 12.29 -4.18 27.04
C ARG A 30 12.89 -3.02 26.23
N SER A 31 13.03 -3.02 24.90
CA SER A 31 13.58 -1.79 24.29
C SER A 31 13.31 -1.41 22.84
N ARG A 32 12.64 -2.18 21.97
CA ARG A 32 12.15 -1.63 20.68
C ARG A 32 11.35 -2.63 19.84
N SER A 33 10.40 -2.06 19.11
CA SER A 33 9.53 -2.62 18.07
C SER A 33 8.32 -3.44 18.55
N LEU A 34 7.16 -2.84 18.34
CA LEU A 34 5.88 -3.53 18.26
C LEU A 34 5.77 -4.08 16.85
N VAL A 35 5.76 -5.40 16.69
CA VAL A 35 5.54 -6.00 15.38
C VAL A 35 4.03 -6.08 15.17
N HIS A 36 3.54 -5.35 14.16
CA HIS A 36 2.17 -5.50 13.69
C HIS A 36 2.11 -6.76 12.83
N THR A 37 1.52 -7.81 13.39
CA THR A 37 1.38 -9.11 12.74
C THR A 37 -0.04 -9.27 12.25
N ILE A 38 -0.17 -9.54 10.97
CA ILE A 38 -1.44 -9.89 10.33
C ILE A 38 -1.60 -11.40 10.48
N ARG A 39 -2.49 -11.81 11.37
CA ARG A 39 -2.77 -13.21 11.66
C ARG A 39 -3.89 -13.72 10.77
N PHE A 40 -3.58 -14.71 9.95
CA PHE A 40 -4.54 -15.51 9.19
C PHE A 40 -4.83 -16.80 9.94
N THR A 41 -6.06 -16.98 10.41
CA THR A 41 -6.50 -18.23 11.03
C THR A 41 -7.28 -19.03 9.99
N LEU A 42 -6.72 -20.16 9.57
CA LEU A 42 -7.30 -21.04 8.56
C LEU A 42 -7.77 -22.35 9.18
N ASP A 43 -8.84 -22.90 8.63
CA ASP A 43 -9.28 -24.27 8.85
C ASP A 43 -9.46 -24.97 7.49
N ASN A 44 -9.91 -26.23 7.52
CA ASN A 44 -10.08 -27.01 6.30
C ASN A 44 -11.13 -26.39 5.36
N ASP A 45 -12.22 -25.86 5.92
CA ASP A 45 -13.30 -25.26 5.14
C ASP A 45 -12.83 -23.97 4.46
N PHE A 46 -12.08 -23.13 5.17
CA PHE A 46 -11.46 -21.92 4.61
C PHE A 46 -10.43 -22.25 3.54
N LEU A 47 -9.61 -23.30 3.70
CA LEU A 47 -8.68 -23.72 2.65
C LEU A 47 -9.42 -24.13 1.37
N GLN A 48 -10.51 -24.88 1.48
CA GLN A 48 -11.33 -25.25 0.32
C GLN A 48 -12.02 -24.05 -0.32
N ASN A 49 -12.51 -23.12 0.48
CA ASN A 49 -13.12 -21.88 0.00
C ASN A 49 -12.11 -21.00 -0.74
N ILE A 50 -10.88 -20.87 -0.23
CA ILE A 50 -9.80 -20.14 -0.91
C ILE A 50 -9.43 -20.81 -2.23
N GLN A 51 -9.31 -22.13 -2.26
CA GLN A 51 -9.02 -22.86 -3.50
C GLN A 51 -10.13 -22.66 -4.55
N THR A 52 -11.38 -22.67 -4.12
CA THR A 52 -12.53 -22.41 -4.99
C THR A 52 -12.51 -20.98 -5.50
N ALA A 53 -12.37 -19.99 -4.61
CA ALA A 53 -12.28 -18.58 -4.95
C ALA A 53 -11.15 -18.28 -5.94
N ARG A 54 -10.00 -18.95 -5.77
CA ARG A 54 -8.86 -18.83 -6.69
C ARG A 54 -9.20 -19.38 -8.09
N LYS A 55 -9.88 -20.53 -8.17
CA LYS A 55 -10.30 -21.12 -9.46
C LYS A 55 -11.35 -20.27 -10.17
N THR A 56 -12.24 -19.64 -9.42
CA THR A 56 -13.32 -18.80 -9.98
C THR A 56 -12.89 -17.35 -10.21
N GLY A 57 -11.65 -16.97 -9.88
CA GLY A 57 -11.16 -15.60 -9.98
C GLY A 57 -11.85 -14.62 -9.02
N CYS A 58 -12.50 -15.12 -7.97
CA CYS A 58 -13.14 -14.30 -6.95
C CYS A 58 -12.09 -13.51 -6.16
N ARG A 59 -12.41 -12.27 -5.82
CA ARG A 59 -11.54 -11.41 -5.00
C ARG A 59 -11.88 -11.53 -3.53
N LEU A 60 -10.90 -11.17 -2.71
CA LEU A 60 -11.10 -11.06 -1.28
C LEU A 60 -11.89 -9.80 -0.94
N TYR A 61 -12.95 -9.93 -0.15
CA TYR A 61 -13.61 -8.77 0.42
C TYR A 61 -12.92 -8.43 1.75
N VAL A 62 -12.29 -7.25 1.82
CA VAL A 62 -11.67 -6.74 3.04
C VAL A 62 -12.43 -5.50 3.49
N PRO A 63 -12.94 -5.46 4.75
CA PRO A 63 -13.66 -4.31 5.26
C PRO A 63 -12.82 -3.03 5.17
N ARG A 64 -13.47 -1.90 4.87
CA ARG A 64 -12.79 -0.60 4.71
C ARG A 64 -12.07 -0.17 5.98
N ASP A 65 -12.64 -0.44 7.15
CA ASP A 65 -12.04 -0.11 8.45
C ASP A 65 -10.78 -0.93 8.72
N LEU A 66 -10.79 -2.21 8.32
CA LEU A 66 -9.61 -3.08 8.42
C LEU A 66 -8.51 -2.62 7.46
N LEU A 67 -8.86 -2.25 6.23
CA LEU A 67 -7.91 -1.67 5.27
C LEU A 67 -7.32 -0.33 5.74
N ALA A 68 -8.14 0.54 6.32
CA ALA A 68 -7.67 1.82 6.86
C ALA A 68 -6.68 1.61 8.01
N THR A 69 -7.01 0.69 8.93
CA THR A 69 -6.13 0.27 10.03
C THR A 69 -4.82 -0.34 9.52
N LEU A 70 -4.90 -1.23 8.53
CA LEU A 70 -3.73 -1.84 7.90
C LEU A 70 -2.82 -0.81 7.23
N ARG A 71 -3.42 0.18 6.53
CA ARG A 71 -2.67 1.30 5.92
C ARG A 71 -1.98 2.17 6.98
N ASP A 72 -2.67 2.45 8.08
CA ASP A 72 -2.11 3.19 9.22
C ASP A 72 -0.85 2.47 9.75
N TYR A 73 -0.95 1.15 9.97
CA TYR A 73 0.18 0.35 10.42
C TYR A 73 1.33 0.31 9.42
N THR A 74 1.06 0.10 8.11
CA THR A 74 2.14 0.10 7.10
C THR A 74 2.95 1.40 7.04
N LEU A 75 2.35 2.52 7.43
CA LEU A 75 2.99 3.84 7.32
C LEU A 75 3.70 4.23 8.62
N ILE A 76 3.22 3.76 9.76
CA ILE A 76 3.57 4.30 11.08
C ILE A 76 3.72 3.15 12.09
N ASP A 77 4.91 3.03 12.68
CA ASP A 77 5.13 2.27 13.90
C ASP A 77 4.65 3.08 15.12
N TRP A 78 4.33 2.42 16.23
CA TRP A 78 3.73 3.02 17.42
C TRP A 78 4.54 4.19 18.02
N GLU A 79 5.86 4.25 17.76
CA GLU A 79 6.75 5.37 18.09
C GLU A 79 6.70 6.54 17.09
N ASN A 80 5.71 6.58 16.19
CA ASN A 80 5.65 7.48 15.04
C ASN A 80 6.89 7.39 14.12
N ARG A 81 7.53 6.21 14.08
CA ARG A 81 8.65 5.92 13.19
C ARG A 81 8.14 5.20 11.94
N LEU A 82 8.80 5.36 10.80
CA LEU A 82 8.46 4.57 9.61
C LEU A 82 8.69 3.09 9.94
N GLN A 83 7.63 2.28 9.90
CA GLN A 83 7.69 0.85 10.24
C GLN A 83 8.61 0.11 9.25
N SER A 84 9.42 -0.86 9.71
CA SER A 84 10.38 -1.55 8.84
C SER A 84 9.76 -2.61 7.90
N GLY A 85 8.51 -3.03 8.13
CA GLY A 85 7.84 -4.03 7.28
C GLY A 85 6.54 -4.59 7.85
N LEU A 86 5.79 -5.31 7.02
CA LEU A 86 4.60 -6.07 7.42
C LEU A 86 4.95 -7.52 7.71
N THR A 87 4.46 -8.06 8.81
CA THR A 87 4.55 -9.49 9.12
C THR A 87 3.18 -10.14 8.91
N PHE A 88 3.13 -11.22 8.14
CA PHE A 88 1.96 -12.04 7.90
C PHE A 88 2.19 -13.42 8.50
N CYS A 89 1.32 -13.86 9.40
CA CYS A 89 1.41 -15.18 10.03
C CYS A 89 0.16 -15.98 9.73
N THR A 90 0.32 -17.21 9.24
CA THR A 90 -0.79 -18.14 9.06
C THR A 90 -0.75 -19.24 10.11
N TYR A 91 -1.89 -19.43 10.75
CA TYR A 91 -2.18 -20.44 11.74
C TYR A 91 -3.22 -21.39 11.15
N TYR A 92 -3.12 -22.66 11.51
CA TYR A 92 -4.11 -23.66 11.11
C TYR A 92 -4.77 -24.25 12.34
N ARG A 93 -6.10 -24.17 12.41
CA ARG A 93 -6.89 -24.66 13.54
C ARG A 93 -6.96 -26.19 13.50
N ARG A 94 -5.91 -26.86 13.97
CA ARG A 94 -5.85 -28.32 14.18
C ARG A 94 -5.38 -28.58 15.62
N GLY A 95 -6.28 -28.41 16.59
CA GLY A 95 -5.99 -28.55 18.02
C GLY A 95 -5.64 -27.24 18.72
N GLU A 96 -5.05 -27.32 19.93
CA GLU A 96 -4.66 -26.19 20.78
C GLU A 96 -3.31 -25.54 20.40
N SER A 97 -2.79 -25.77 19.18
CA SER A 97 -1.51 -25.18 18.79
C SER A 97 -1.68 -23.69 18.51
N GLU A 98 -1.04 -22.88 19.36
CA GLU A 98 -0.98 -21.41 19.21
C GLU A 98 0.16 -20.95 18.30
N GLU A 99 0.86 -21.84 17.61
CA GLU A 99 2.06 -21.50 16.83
C GLU A 99 1.74 -21.27 15.35
N ALA A 100 2.42 -20.27 14.75
CA ALA A 100 2.28 -19.97 13.33
C ALA A 100 2.93 -21.08 12.50
N LEU A 101 2.20 -21.59 11.50
CA LEU A 101 2.72 -22.59 10.56
C LEU A 101 3.53 -21.95 9.43
N MET A 102 3.15 -20.73 9.05
CA MET A 102 3.85 -19.94 8.04
C MET A 102 3.95 -18.49 8.46
N ARG A 103 5.09 -17.87 8.18
CA ARG A 103 5.35 -16.46 8.43
C ARG A 103 6.03 -15.85 7.21
N SER A 104 5.50 -14.73 6.75
CA SER A 104 6.12 -13.91 5.70
C SER A 104 6.34 -12.51 6.23
N VAL A 105 7.57 -12.01 6.15
CA VAL A 105 7.92 -10.64 6.52
C VAL A 105 8.27 -9.89 5.24
N ILE A 106 7.54 -8.83 4.94
CA ILE A 106 7.78 -7.95 3.79
C ILE A 106 8.34 -6.64 4.32
N SER A 107 9.61 -6.38 4.07
CA SER A 107 10.28 -5.14 4.44
C SER A 107 9.87 -3.98 3.51
N LEU A 108 10.05 -2.73 3.98
CA LEU A 108 9.85 -1.53 3.15
C LEU A 108 10.74 -1.50 1.90
N ASP A 109 11.92 -2.11 1.98
CA ASP A 109 12.88 -2.18 0.87
C ASP A 109 12.48 -3.22 -0.19
N GLY A 110 11.40 -3.97 0.05
CA GLY A 110 10.92 -5.02 -0.85
C GLY A 110 11.56 -6.38 -0.58
N ASP A 111 12.41 -6.49 0.43
CA ASP A 111 12.92 -7.78 0.89
C ASP A 111 11.78 -8.61 1.48
N ILE A 112 11.73 -9.88 1.10
CA ILE A 112 10.71 -10.80 1.57
C ILE A 112 11.39 -12.01 2.23
N LEU A 113 11.11 -12.19 3.51
CA LEU A 113 11.55 -13.36 4.27
C LEU A 113 10.37 -14.30 4.47
N HIS A 114 10.53 -15.56 4.07
CA HIS A 114 9.53 -16.61 4.28
C HIS A 114 10.05 -17.67 5.26
N GLN A 115 9.22 -17.99 6.25
CA GLN A 115 9.48 -19.01 7.25
C GLN A 115 8.32 -19.99 7.25
N ILE A 116 8.63 -21.28 7.09
CA ILE A 116 7.66 -22.37 7.09
C ILE A 116 8.07 -23.32 8.20
N ARG A 117 7.13 -23.74 9.04
CA ARG A 117 7.38 -24.70 10.10
C ARG A 117 7.72 -26.07 9.51
N ARG A 118 8.70 -26.74 10.13
CA ARG A 118 9.18 -28.06 9.70
C ARG A 118 8.06 -29.10 9.63
N ASP A 119 7.14 -29.09 10.59
CA ASP A 119 6.04 -30.07 10.69
C ASP A 119 5.06 -29.98 9.51
N CYS A 120 4.98 -28.82 8.84
CA CYS A 120 4.23 -28.71 7.59
C CYS A 120 4.88 -29.50 6.45
N LEU A 121 6.22 -29.58 6.43
CA LEU A 121 6.97 -30.25 5.36
C LEU A 121 6.77 -31.77 5.37
N GLU A 122 6.36 -32.34 6.50
CA GLU A 122 6.05 -33.78 6.63
C GLU A 122 4.81 -34.18 5.83
N HIS A 123 3.94 -33.22 5.50
CA HIS A 123 2.69 -33.43 4.77
C HIS A 123 2.67 -32.56 3.49
N PRO A 124 3.31 -32.99 2.38
CA PRO A 124 3.59 -32.12 1.24
C PRO A 124 2.32 -31.55 0.60
N ASN A 125 1.26 -32.35 0.46
CA ASN A 125 -0.01 -31.89 -0.12
C ASN A 125 -0.69 -30.82 0.74
N PHE A 126 -0.65 -30.98 2.07
CA PHE A 126 -1.19 -30.00 3.01
C PHE A 126 -0.34 -28.72 3.00
N CYS A 127 0.98 -28.86 3.02
CA CYS A 127 1.91 -27.73 2.93
C CYS A 127 1.64 -26.90 1.68
N GLN A 128 1.52 -27.55 0.52
CA GLN A 128 1.23 -26.87 -0.75
C GLN A 128 -0.09 -26.11 -0.71
N ALA A 129 -1.16 -26.73 -0.20
CA ALA A 129 -2.46 -26.07 -0.04
C ALA A 129 -2.35 -24.85 0.88
N LEU A 130 -1.70 -24.99 2.03
CA LEU A 130 -1.52 -23.93 3.02
C LEU A 130 -0.66 -22.78 2.49
N THR A 131 0.47 -23.08 1.84
CA THR A 131 1.37 -22.10 1.21
C THR A 131 0.63 -21.34 0.11
N SER A 132 -0.13 -22.05 -0.72
CA SER A 132 -0.89 -21.41 -1.79
C SER A 132 -1.96 -20.46 -1.25
N ALA A 133 -2.63 -20.83 -0.15
CA ALA A 133 -3.60 -19.99 0.52
C ALA A 133 -2.93 -18.77 1.17
N HIS A 134 -1.81 -18.98 1.87
CA HIS A 134 -1.03 -17.91 2.51
C HIS A 134 -0.62 -16.84 1.50
N TYR A 135 0.00 -17.24 0.38
CA TYR A 135 0.42 -16.28 -0.64
C TYR A 135 -0.75 -15.59 -1.35
N TRP A 136 -1.81 -16.34 -1.64
CA TRP A 136 -2.99 -15.75 -2.26
C TRP A 136 -3.62 -14.68 -1.34
N LEU A 137 -3.71 -14.94 -0.03
CA LEU A 137 -4.22 -13.97 0.94
C LEU A 137 -3.33 -12.71 1.01
N ILE A 138 -2.01 -12.89 1.07
CA ILE A 138 -1.06 -11.77 1.05
C ILE A 138 -1.22 -10.97 -0.23
N GLU A 139 -1.28 -11.61 -1.38
CA GLU A 139 -1.45 -10.95 -2.68
C GLU A 139 -2.76 -10.14 -2.72
N GLN A 140 -3.88 -10.75 -2.32
CA GLN A 140 -5.17 -10.06 -2.28
C GLN A 140 -5.14 -8.85 -1.34
N LEU A 141 -4.60 -9.02 -0.12
CA LEU A 141 -4.50 -7.94 0.85
C LEU A 141 -3.58 -6.81 0.34
N MET A 142 -2.39 -7.16 -0.15
CA MET A 142 -1.41 -6.21 -0.69
C MET A 142 -1.95 -5.48 -1.92
N SER A 143 -2.72 -6.15 -2.78
CA SER A 143 -3.35 -5.53 -3.94
C SER A 143 -4.34 -4.42 -3.56
N GLN A 144 -5.02 -4.57 -2.41
CA GLN A 144 -5.98 -3.60 -1.88
C GLN A 144 -5.30 -2.54 -0.98
N LEU A 145 -4.19 -2.91 -0.35
CA LEU A 145 -3.32 -1.99 0.38
C LEU A 145 -2.52 -1.08 -0.54
N ARG A 146 -2.16 -1.53 -1.76
CA ARG A 146 -1.46 -0.71 -2.76
C ARG A 146 -2.19 0.62 -2.84
N LEU A 147 -1.59 1.65 -2.24
CA LEU A 147 -2.11 3.00 -2.22
C LEU A 147 -2.16 3.51 -3.67
N GLY A 148 -3.24 3.19 -4.37
CA GLY A 148 -3.60 3.81 -5.65
C GLY A 148 -3.76 5.33 -5.54
N ALA A 149 -3.76 5.85 -4.31
CA ALA A 149 -3.72 7.26 -3.96
C ALA A 149 -2.50 8.03 -4.50
N PHE A 150 -1.46 7.36 -5.02
CA PHE A 150 -0.32 8.04 -5.66
C PHE A 150 -0.42 8.17 -7.18
N LEU A 151 -1.44 7.61 -7.85
CA LEU A 151 -1.70 7.90 -9.25
C LEU A 151 -1.97 9.39 -9.56
N PRO A 152 -2.68 10.18 -8.73
CA PRO A 152 -2.85 11.60 -9.02
C PRO A 152 -1.56 12.41 -8.81
N LEU A 153 -0.53 11.88 -8.15
CA LEU A 153 0.70 12.64 -7.90
C LEU A 153 1.47 12.87 -9.21
N ASN A 154 1.56 11.87 -10.08
CA ASN A 154 2.20 12.04 -11.39
C ASN A 154 1.44 13.05 -12.26
N LEU A 155 0.11 13.06 -12.17
CA LEU A 155 -0.74 13.99 -12.90
C LEU A 155 -0.62 15.42 -12.36
N LEU A 156 -0.59 15.57 -11.02
CA LEU A 156 -0.37 16.85 -10.35
C LEU A 156 1.03 17.42 -10.65
N LEU A 157 2.06 16.57 -10.62
CA LEU A 157 3.44 16.94 -10.95
C LEU A 157 3.58 17.31 -12.42
N ASN A 158 2.89 16.61 -13.33
CA ASN A 158 2.86 16.97 -14.74
C ASN A 158 2.18 18.33 -14.93
N LEU A 159 1.05 18.57 -14.26
CA LEU A 159 0.36 19.87 -14.29
C LEU A 159 1.26 21.00 -13.74
N LEU A 160 1.98 20.76 -12.64
CA LEU A 160 2.94 21.70 -12.08
C LEU A 160 4.11 21.97 -13.04
N SER A 161 4.63 20.91 -13.68
CA SER A 161 5.70 21.01 -14.67
C SER A 161 5.29 21.89 -15.85
N TRP A 162 4.09 21.67 -16.38
CA TRP A 162 3.52 22.49 -17.46
C TRP A 162 3.32 23.94 -17.02
N GLY A 163 2.76 24.15 -15.83
CA GLY A 163 2.57 25.49 -15.28
C GLY A 163 3.88 26.24 -15.11
N LEU A 164 4.92 25.59 -14.59
CA LEU A 164 6.24 26.20 -14.41
C LEU A 164 6.92 26.50 -15.74
N ALA A 165 6.84 25.58 -16.72
CA ALA A 165 7.41 25.80 -18.05
C ALA A 165 6.75 26.98 -18.77
N LEU A 166 5.41 27.07 -18.73
CA LEU A 166 4.67 28.18 -19.30
C LEU A 166 4.96 29.51 -18.59
N LEU A 167 5.08 29.51 -17.26
CA LEU A 167 5.43 30.70 -16.49
C LEU A 167 6.80 31.25 -16.91
N ILE A 168 7.81 30.38 -17.02
CA ILE A 168 9.17 30.76 -17.45
C ILE A 168 9.13 31.32 -18.87
N ALA A 169 8.40 30.66 -19.78
CA ALA A 169 8.26 31.12 -21.16
C ALA A 169 7.56 32.47 -21.25
N ALA A 170 6.47 32.67 -20.51
CA ALA A 170 5.74 33.93 -20.46
C ALA A 170 6.62 35.06 -19.94
N LEU A 171 7.40 34.83 -18.89
CA LEU A 171 8.34 35.82 -18.35
C LEU A 171 9.38 36.21 -19.42
N PHE A 172 9.90 35.22 -20.15
CA PHE A 172 10.87 35.44 -21.21
C PHE A 172 10.28 36.23 -22.38
N VAL A 173 9.05 35.93 -22.79
CA VAL A 173 8.35 36.68 -23.84
C VAL A 173 8.12 38.12 -23.40
N ILE A 174 7.71 38.36 -22.14
CA ILE A 174 7.45 39.70 -21.60
C ILE A 174 8.73 40.55 -21.55
N LEU A 175 9.87 39.97 -21.18
CA LEU A 175 11.15 40.68 -21.10
C LEU A 175 11.71 41.11 -22.46
N PHE A 176 11.34 40.41 -23.53
CA PHE A 176 11.89 40.60 -24.89
C PHE A 176 10.84 41.03 -25.92
N ILE A 177 9.70 41.58 -25.49
CA ILE A 177 8.64 42.11 -26.37
C ILE A 177 9.17 43.05 -27.48
N PRO A 178 10.06 44.03 -27.21
CA PRO A 178 10.52 44.95 -28.25
C PRO A 178 11.28 44.23 -29.38
N GLU A 179 12.08 43.23 -29.03
CA GLU A 179 12.88 42.43 -29.96
C GLU A 179 12.00 41.49 -30.79
N PHE A 180 10.94 40.93 -30.20
CA PHE A 180 9.96 40.10 -30.93
C PHE A 180 9.13 40.90 -31.95
N LEU A 181 8.81 42.16 -31.65
CA LEU A 181 8.10 43.04 -32.58
C LEU A 181 8.95 43.36 -33.83
N ASN A 182 10.26 43.45 -33.66
CA ASN A 182 11.19 43.72 -34.75
C ASN A 182 11.56 42.47 -35.57
N ASN A 183 11.53 41.29 -34.97
CA ASN A 183 11.90 40.03 -35.62
C ASN A 183 10.95 38.90 -35.19
N PRO A 184 9.84 38.68 -35.91
CA PRO A 184 8.81 37.71 -35.51
C PRO A 184 9.31 36.25 -35.51
N TRP A 185 10.37 35.94 -36.26
CA TRP A 185 10.98 34.61 -36.30
C TRP A 185 11.62 34.20 -34.97
N LEU A 186 11.96 35.16 -34.10
CA LEU A 186 12.49 34.88 -32.77
C LEU A 186 11.51 34.10 -31.91
N LEU A 187 10.19 34.14 -32.19
CA LEU A 187 9.16 33.41 -31.43
C LEU A 187 9.33 31.88 -31.46
N ILE A 188 10.11 31.34 -32.41
CA ILE A 188 10.45 29.92 -32.47
C ILE A 188 11.39 29.53 -31.31
N ALA A 189 12.28 30.44 -30.89
CA ALA A 189 13.25 30.19 -29.83
C ALA A 189 12.60 29.89 -28.46
N PRO A 190 11.62 30.66 -27.94
CA PRO A 190 10.94 30.33 -26.70
C PRO A 190 10.10 29.05 -26.80
N LEU A 191 9.51 28.74 -27.96
CA LEU A 191 8.80 27.47 -28.20
C LEU A 191 9.74 26.26 -28.06
N LEU A 192 10.91 26.33 -28.69
CA LEU A 192 11.96 25.31 -28.57
C LEU A 192 12.52 25.23 -27.15
N GLY A 193 12.66 26.38 -26.50
CA GLY A 193 13.09 26.50 -25.10
C GLY A 193 12.12 25.80 -24.14
N VAL A 194 10.81 26.00 -24.30
CA VAL A 194 9.78 25.29 -23.51
C VAL A 194 9.87 23.80 -23.69
N TRP A 195 10.02 23.34 -24.94
CA TRP A 195 10.11 21.92 -25.24
C TRP A 195 11.33 21.25 -24.59
N LEU A 196 12.50 21.89 -24.70
CA LEU A 196 13.74 21.43 -24.05
C LEU A 196 13.65 21.46 -22.52
N LEU A 197 13.10 22.55 -21.97
CA LEU A 197 12.91 22.71 -20.53
C LEU A 197 12.00 21.60 -19.99
N GLN A 198 10.94 21.26 -20.72
CA GLN A 198 10.01 20.22 -20.33
C GLN A 198 10.65 18.83 -20.34
N ILE A 199 11.48 18.51 -21.32
CA ILE A 199 12.25 17.25 -21.35
C ILE A 199 13.20 17.20 -20.15
N GLY A 200 13.92 18.30 -19.89
CA GLY A 200 14.83 18.40 -18.75
C GLY A 200 14.12 18.25 -17.42
N LEU A 201 12.99 18.94 -17.23
CA LEU A 201 12.19 18.89 -16.01
C LEU A 201 11.58 17.50 -15.80
N GLN A 202 11.07 16.86 -16.85
CA GLN A 202 10.54 15.49 -16.76
C GLN A 202 11.62 14.47 -16.43
N GLY A 203 12.81 14.60 -17.03
CA GLY A 203 13.97 13.76 -16.72
C GLY A 203 14.40 13.93 -15.26
N LEU A 204 14.54 15.18 -14.81
CA LEU A 204 14.87 15.51 -13.42
C LEU A 204 13.81 14.98 -12.46
N LEU A 205 12.52 15.20 -12.76
CA LEU A 205 11.40 14.71 -11.98
C LEU A 205 11.42 13.19 -11.91
N ARG A 206 11.73 12.46 -12.99
CA ARG A 206 11.76 10.99 -12.96
C ARG A 206 12.86 10.46 -12.03
N VAL A 207 14.02 11.12 -11.98
CA VAL A 207 15.13 10.76 -11.09
C VAL A 207 14.84 11.15 -9.64
N PHE A 208 14.27 12.34 -9.42
CA PHE A 208 13.97 12.84 -8.08
C PHE A 208 12.66 12.30 -7.51
N LEU A 209 11.73 11.81 -8.33
CA LEU A 209 10.42 11.29 -7.90
C LEU A 209 10.51 10.25 -6.79
N PRO A 210 11.32 9.19 -6.88
CA PRO A 210 11.38 8.19 -5.83
C PRO A 210 11.90 8.76 -4.51
N ALA A 211 12.88 9.67 -4.56
CA ALA A 211 13.43 10.35 -3.38
C ALA A 211 12.44 11.37 -2.78
N PHE A 212 11.82 12.18 -3.64
CA PHE A 212 10.82 13.17 -3.26
C PHE A 212 9.55 12.50 -2.73
N ARG A 213 9.10 11.39 -3.32
CA ARG A 213 7.97 10.60 -2.82
C ARG A 213 8.26 10.08 -1.42
N ARG A 214 9.46 9.53 -1.19
CA ARG A 214 9.89 9.11 0.16
C ARG A 214 9.92 10.29 1.15
N ARG A 215 10.33 11.48 0.69
CA ARG A 215 10.43 12.69 1.52
C ARG A 215 9.09 13.38 1.77
N LEU A 216 8.21 13.45 0.77
CA LEU A 216 6.85 13.97 0.86
C LEU A 216 5.99 13.05 1.72
N LEU A 217 6.17 11.73 1.61
CA LEU A 217 5.56 10.77 2.53
C LEU A 217 5.99 11.07 3.96
N ARG A 218 7.31 11.23 4.21
CA ARG A 218 7.83 11.65 5.52
C ARG A 218 7.24 12.98 5.98
N TRP A 219 7.09 13.95 5.09
CA TRP A 219 6.63 15.29 5.43
C TRP A 219 5.12 15.33 5.72
N MET A 220 4.29 14.71 4.87
CA MET A 220 2.86 14.54 5.11
C MET A 220 2.62 13.76 6.40
N LEU A 221 3.37 12.68 6.64
CA LEU A 221 3.28 11.93 7.89
C LEU A 221 3.70 12.81 9.08
N SER A 222 4.81 13.54 9.00
CA SER A 222 5.24 14.43 10.09
C SER A 222 4.27 15.60 10.36
N GLY A 223 3.60 16.11 9.33
CA GLY A 223 2.64 17.22 9.45
C GLY A 223 1.26 16.79 9.92
N LEU A 224 0.77 15.62 9.50
CA LEU A 224 -0.49 15.04 9.99
C LEU A 224 -0.36 14.40 11.38
N LEU A 225 0.84 13.96 11.78
CA LEU A 225 1.08 13.24 13.04
C LEU A 225 1.82 14.05 14.10
N SER A 226 1.96 15.37 13.92
CA SER A 226 2.51 16.26 14.94
C SER A 226 1.53 16.38 16.13
N HIS A 227 1.66 15.43 17.07
CA HIS A 227 1.50 15.58 18.52
C HIS A 227 0.11 15.88 19.11
N LYS A 228 -1.01 15.58 18.41
CA LYS A 228 -2.34 15.63 19.04
C LYS A 228 -3.20 14.38 18.76
N PRO A 229 -3.73 13.68 19.79
CA PRO A 229 -4.54 12.47 19.63
C PRO A 229 -5.89 12.68 18.92
N ARG A 230 -6.31 13.92 18.67
CA ARG A 230 -7.47 14.25 17.82
C ARG A 230 -7.16 14.20 16.30
N SER A 231 -5.89 14.27 15.90
CA SER A 231 -5.48 14.22 14.49
C SER A 231 -5.56 12.81 13.89
N THR A 232 -5.44 11.77 14.72
CA THR A 232 -5.49 10.37 14.27
C THR A 232 -6.88 9.97 13.76
N GLN A 233 -7.96 10.53 14.32
CA GLN A 233 -9.31 10.32 13.77
C GLN A 233 -9.52 10.99 12.42
N ILE A 234 -8.89 12.15 12.19
CA ILE A 234 -8.95 12.87 10.92
C ILE A 234 -8.09 12.16 9.87
N ALA A 235 -6.88 11.71 10.25
CA ALA A 235 -6.03 10.88 9.40
C ALA A 235 -6.73 9.57 9.01
N ARG A 236 -7.42 8.90 9.96
CA ARG A 236 -8.26 7.72 9.67
C ARG A 236 -9.42 8.04 8.74
N ARG A 237 -10.09 9.19 8.90
CA ARG A 237 -11.15 9.63 7.96
C ARG A 237 -10.62 9.92 6.56
N ILE A 238 -9.46 10.57 6.44
CA ILE A 238 -8.83 10.85 5.15
C ILE A 238 -8.39 9.54 4.48
N LEU A 239 -7.77 8.62 5.23
CA LEU A 239 -7.37 7.30 4.72
C LEU A 239 -8.58 6.44 4.30
N ALA A 240 -9.71 6.54 5.02
CA ALA A 240 -10.98 5.91 4.65
C ALA A 240 -11.61 6.54 3.40
N TRP A 241 -11.38 7.84 3.16
CA TRP A 241 -11.85 8.54 1.95
C TRP A 241 -11.02 8.18 0.71
N PHE A 242 -9.76 7.78 0.88
CA PHE A 242 -8.89 7.21 -0.18
C PHE A 242 -9.15 5.72 -0.45
N VAL A 243 -10.33 5.20 -0.08
CA VAL A 243 -10.78 3.85 -0.43
C VAL A 243 -11.67 3.96 -1.67
N PRO A 244 -11.29 3.39 -2.83
CA PRO A 244 -12.23 3.27 -3.95
C PRO A 244 -13.49 2.48 -3.57
#